data_AF-A0A965EUI4-F1
#
_entry.id   AF-A0A965EUI4-F1
#
_cell.length_a   1.000
_cell.length_b   1.000
_cell.length_c   1.000
_cell.angle_alpha   90.00
_cell.angle_beta   90.00
_cell.angle_gamma   90.00
#
_symmetry.space_group_name_H-M   'P 1'
#
loop_
_entity.id
_entity.type
_entity.pdbx_description
1 polymer ?
#
loop_
_entity_poly.entity_id
_entity_poly.type
_entity_poly.pdbx_seq_one_letter_code
_entity_poly.pdbx_strand_id
1 'polypeptide(L)'
;VHTEKGDIHCDYVVNAAGYYAQRVGEWFKPYGGRTVPMMVMSHQYLLSEEIPEIEAHTKAVGHKLPLLRDVDVSYYLRQEKHGFNLGPYEPNCRAHWDTPEDPMPDDFSFQLWNDDLDRIEDIVTDAMERVPLLGTAGVSRVINGPIPYAPDGLPLIGPMPGVKNAFEACVFTFGIAQGGGAGKVLAEWITQGHTEWDMWSCDPRRYTDYTDHDYCVAKGMEVYGHEYAMHFPWHQWPAARNKKLSPAHDQVIAKGGQMGAYNGWERANWFAQDGDDTSEEATKTWGRAGPWENRIREECEAVRDSVGVLDLPGFSRFNLSGDGAAEWLRGQITGGLPKVGRMNLAYFADTRGRILTEMSVMRHGDDHFTLITAATAQWHDFELLKNALTDGLTLTDHSTEYGTLIVTGPKSRELFAALGTDADLSLPWLSIQSATVAGMACALARVSFAGELGWEIHAANEHIAALYKAVTEAGAKPFGMWALNSLRLEKGYRAWKGDLSTDYTLFQGGLERFVKLDKPQDFTGKAALLQEKQSGVTKRFVTLIVDAGDCDAPYMSTLWHDGQIVGETTSGAWGYRVNASIALGMIRADLAVAGTEIEVEIYGERRKAVVQPDQPLWDPENERIRA
;
A
#
# COMPACT_ATOMS: atom_id res chain seq x y z
N VAL A 1 8.50 -1.98 -32.36
CA VAL A 1 7.25 -2.76 -32.46
C VAL A 1 7.19 -3.41 -33.83
N HIS A 2 6.86 -4.71 -33.92
CA HIS A 2 6.71 -5.44 -35.18
C HIS A 2 5.23 -5.60 -35.55
N THR A 3 4.89 -5.41 -36.82
CA THR A 3 3.55 -5.66 -37.36
C THR A 3 3.65 -6.35 -38.72
N GLU A 4 2.55 -6.92 -39.22
CA GLU A 4 2.50 -7.44 -40.60
C GLU A 4 2.80 -6.39 -41.68
N LYS A 5 2.67 -5.10 -41.35
CA LYS A 5 2.98 -3.96 -42.24
C LYS A 5 4.43 -3.49 -42.13
N GLY A 6 5.25 -4.16 -41.32
CA GLY A 6 6.65 -3.84 -41.08
C GLY A 6 6.93 -3.34 -39.66
N ASP A 7 8.18 -2.95 -39.46
CA ASP A 7 8.70 -2.51 -38.17
C ASP A 7 8.48 -1.02 -37.92
N ILE A 8 8.11 -0.71 -36.70
CA ILE A 8 7.98 0.66 -36.18
C ILE A 8 9.04 0.85 -35.11
N HIS A 9 9.99 1.75 -35.37
CA HIS A 9 10.94 2.23 -34.38
C HIS A 9 10.27 3.24 -33.46
N CYS A 10 10.45 3.07 -32.15
CA CYS A 10 9.83 3.91 -31.12
C CYS A 10 10.74 3.98 -29.89
N ASP A 11 10.87 5.16 -29.30
CA ASP A 11 11.66 5.36 -28.07
C ASP A 11 10.89 4.90 -26.82
N TYR A 12 9.56 4.93 -26.89
CA TYR A 12 8.62 4.57 -25.83
C TYR A 12 7.49 3.70 -26.37
N VAL A 13 6.99 2.78 -25.55
CA VAL A 13 5.84 1.93 -25.87
C VAL A 13 4.87 1.90 -24.70
N VAL A 14 3.56 2.00 -24.98
CA VAL A 14 2.50 1.91 -23.96
C VAL A 14 1.60 0.72 -24.26
N ASN A 15 1.48 -0.20 -23.30
CA ASN A 15 0.48 -1.26 -23.33
C ASN A 15 -0.88 -0.69 -22.88
N ALA A 16 -1.71 -0.32 -23.85
CA ALA A 16 -3.08 0.15 -23.65
C ALA A 16 -4.12 -0.80 -24.28
N ALA A 17 -3.82 -2.10 -24.32
CA ALA A 17 -4.57 -3.08 -25.11
C ALA A 17 -5.85 -3.61 -24.44
N GLY A 18 -6.42 -2.90 -23.46
CA GLY A 18 -7.66 -3.30 -22.79
C GLY A 18 -7.59 -4.72 -22.22
N TYR A 19 -8.55 -5.58 -22.58
CA TYR A 19 -8.56 -6.99 -22.16
C TYR A 19 -7.52 -7.88 -22.89
N TYR A 20 -6.83 -7.35 -23.91
CA TYR A 20 -5.64 -8.00 -24.51
C TYR A 20 -4.33 -7.63 -23.81
N ALA A 21 -4.37 -6.83 -22.73
CA ALA A 21 -3.16 -6.32 -22.09
C ALA A 21 -2.18 -7.41 -21.65
N GLN A 22 -2.67 -8.55 -21.12
CA GLN A 22 -1.80 -9.68 -20.80
C GLN A 22 -1.12 -10.24 -22.05
N ARG A 23 -1.86 -10.50 -23.13
CA ARG A 23 -1.31 -11.01 -24.40
C ARG A 23 -0.20 -10.11 -24.95
N VAL A 24 -0.38 -8.79 -24.86
CA VAL A 24 0.65 -7.81 -25.23
C VAL A 24 1.81 -7.82 -24.22
N GLY A 25 1.53 -7.93 -22.92
CA GLY A 25 2.53 -8.03 -21.87
C GLY A 25 3.48 -9.22 -22.02
N GLU A 26 2.99 -10.35 -22.53
CA GLU A 26 3.81 -11.53 -22.83
C GLU A 26 4.96 -11.22 -23.81
N TRP A 27 4.76 -10.28 -24.74
CA TRP A 27 5.80 -9.88 -25.70
C TRP A 27 6.96 -9.13 -25.05
N PHE A 28 6.78 -8.62 -23.82
CA PHE A 28 7.78 -7.89 -23.08
C PHE A 28 8.64 -8.77 -22.16
N LYS A 29 8.23 -10.02 -21.89
CA LYS A 29 8.99 -10.96 -21.03
C LYS A 29 10.46 -11.17 -21.46
N PRO A 30 10.79 -11.31 -22.75
CA PRO A 30 12.19 -11.43 -23.18
C PRO A 30 13.07 -10.21 -22.84
N TYR A 31 12.46 -9.08 -22.51
CA TYR A 31 13.13 -7.82 -22.17
C TYR A 31 13.11 -7.50 -20.66
N GLY A 32 12.69 -8.46 -19.83
CA GLY A 32 12.57 -8.28 -18.37
C GLY A 32 11.14 -8.02 -17.88
N GLY A 33 10.15 -7.97 -18.77
CA GLY A 33 8.76 -7.81 -18.41
C GLY A 33 8.16 -9.01 -17.68
N ARG A 34 6.88 -8.91 -17.35
CA ARG A 34 6.14 -9.93 -16.58
C ARG A 34 4.79 -10.24 -17.20
N THR A 35 4.16 -11.32 -16.72
CA THR A 35 2.72 -11.51 -16.93
C THR A 35 1.97 -10.36 -16.27
N VAL A 36 1.07 -9.70 -17.00
CA VAL A 36 0.20 -8.63 -16.45
C VAL A 36 -0.74 -9.26 -15.42
N PRO A 37 -0.91 -8.69 -14.21
CA PRO A 37 -1.71 -9.28 -13.15
C PRO A 37 -3.17 -8.92 -13.40
N MET A 38 -3.85 -9.72 -14.21
CA MET A 38 -5.22 -9.42 -14.62
C MET A 38 -6.05 -10.67 -14.85
N MET A 39 -7.35 -10.47 -14.87
CA MET A 39 -8.35 -11.43 -15.31
C MET A 39 -9.45 -10.67 -16.07
N VAL A 40 -10.36 -11.37 -16.75
CA VAL A 40 -11.45 -10.75 -17.49
C VAL A 40 -12.79 -11.22 -16.94
N MET A 41 -13.58 -10.26 -16.48
CA MET A 41 -14.90 -10.49 -15.90
C MET A 41 -15.98 -10.27 -16.96
N SER A 42 -17.03 -11.10 -16.88
CA SER A 42 -18.31 -10.89 -17.57
C SER A 42 -19.12 -9.84 -16.82
N HIS A 43 -19.43 -8.72 -17.48
CA HIS A 43 -20.38 -7.75 -16.97
C HIS A 43 -21.56 -7.60 -17.92
N GLN A 44 -22.75 -7.59 -17.35
CA GLN A 44 -24.01 -7.46 -18.08
C GLN A 44 -24.72 -6.16 -17.76
N TYR A 45 -25.25 -5.49 -18.80
CA TYR A 45 -26.23 -4.42 -18.60
C TYR A 45 -27.40 -4.55 -19.58
N LEU A 46 -28.57 -4.10 -19.12
CA LEU A 46 -29.84 -4.18 -19.83
C LEU A 46 -30.26 -2.78 -20.27
N LEU A 47 -30.71 -2.67 -21.52
CA LEU A 47 -31.35 -1.47 -22.05
C LEU A 47 -32.85 -1.69 -22.15
N SER A 48 -33.65 -0.84 -21.52
CA SER A 48 -35.10 -0.89 -21.67
C SER A 48 -35.54 -0.31 -23.03
N GLU A 49 -36.79 -0.59 -23.40
CA GLU A 49 -37.52 0.22 -24.38
C GLU A 49 -37.79 1.65 -23.86
N GLU A 50 -38.28 2.53 -24.72
CA GLU A 50 -38.62 3.91 -24.34
C GLU A 50 -39.85 3.95 -23.43
N ILE A 51 -39.80 4.80 -22.40
CA ILE A 51 -40.84 4.97 -21.38
C ILE A 51 -41.44 6.39 -21.55
N PRO A 52 -42.74 6.52 -21.86
CA PRO A 52 -43.38 7.81 -22.12
C PRO A 52 -43.19 8.84 -21.00
N GLU A 53 -43.21 8.39 -19.74
CA GLU A 53 -43.02 9.22 -18.55
C GLU A 53 -41.61 9.83 -18.51
N ILE A 54 -40.58 9.08 -18.92
CA ILE A 54 -39.20 9.57 -18.97
C ILE A 54 -39.03 10.57 -20.12
N GLU A 55 -39.65 10.31 -21.26
CA GLU A 55 -39.66 11.26 -22.38
C GLU A 55 -40.32 12.58 -21.97
N ALA A 56 -41.53 12.49 -21.39
CA ALA A 56 -42.29 13.64 -20.90
C ALA A 56 -41.50 14.42 -19.84
N HIS A 57 -40.88 13.73 -18.89
CA HIS A 57 -40.00 14.34 -17.90
C HIS A 57 -38.84 15.09 -18.57
N THR A 58 -38.08 14.41 -19.42
CA THR A 58 -36.91 14.98 -20.11
C THR A 58 -37.28 16.23 -20.91
N LYS A 59 -38.42 16.21 -21.61
CA LYS A 59 -38.95 17.38 -22.33
C LYS A 59 -39.33 18.52 -21.38
N ALA A 60 -39.94 18.21 -20.24
CA ALA A 60 -40.37 19.21 -19.27
C ALA A 60 -39.20 19.90 -18.55
N VAL A 61 -38.14 19.16 -18.18
CA VAL A 61 -37.00 19.70 -17.41
C VAL A 61 -35.77 20.07 -18.26
N GLY A 62 -35.68 19.59 -19.50
CA GLY A 62 -34.60 19.92 -20.43
C GLY A 62 -33.28 19.17 -20.20
N HIS A 63 -33.24 18.19 -19.31
CA HIS A 63 -32.06 17.34 -19.04
C HIS A 63 -32.48 15.92 -18.64
N LYS A 64 -31.52 14.98 -18.67
CA LYS A 64 -31.72 13.59 -18.26
C LYS A 64 -31.84 13.47 -16.73
N LEU A 65 -32.44 12.37 -16.28
CA LEU A 65 -32.40 11.92 -14.89
C LEU A 65 -30.96 11.74 -14.42
N PRO A 66 -30.68 11.98 -13.11
CA PRO A 66 -29.39 11.68 -12.53
C PRO A 66 -29.09 10.18 -12.59
N LEU A 67 -27.80 9.83 -12.61
CA LEU A 67 -27.36 8.45 -12.44
C LEU A 67 -27.65 8.01 -11.00
N LEU A 68 -28.13 6.77 -10.85
CA LEU A 68 -28.39 6.11 -9.58
C LEU A 68 -27.42 4.95 -9.40
N ARG A 69 -26.98 4.74 -8.17
CA ARG A 69 -26.37 3.49 -7.70
C ARG A 69 -27.13 3.05 -6.47
N ASP A 70 -27.57 1.80 -6.46
CA ASP A 70 -28.04 1.14 -5.24
C ASP A 70 -26.92 0.23 -4.76
N VAL A 71 -26.26 0.64 -3.68
CA VAL A 71 -25.12 -0.08 -3.10
C VAL A 71 -25.54 -1.24 -2.22
N ASP A 72 -26.79 -1.23 -1.74
CA ASP A 72 -27.33 -2.30 -0.89
C ASP A 72 -27.59 -3.56 -1.71
N VAL A 73 -28.08 -3.37 -2.96
CA VAL A 73 -28.39 -4.46 -3.90
C VAL A 73 -27.24 -4.70 -4.91
N SER A 74 -26.38 -3.71 -5.15
CA SER A 74 -25.25 -3.76 -6.09
C SER A 74 -25.65 -3.59 -7.57
N TYR A 75 -26.21 -2.42 -7.94
CA TYR A 75 -26.42 -2.04 -9.34
C TYR A 75 -26.32 -0.54 -9.61
N TYR A 76 -25.99 -0.18 -10.85
CA TYR A 76 -26.17 1.19 -11.36
C TYR A 76 -27.35 1.29 -12.33
N LEU A 77 -28.00 2.45 -12.35
CA LEU A 77 -29.10 2.76 -13.25
C LEU A 77 -28.91 4.17 -13.81
N ARG A 78 -29.07 4.33 -15.13
CA ARG A 78 -29.07 5.65 -15.75
C ARG A 78 -30.08 5.75 -16.86
N GLN A 79 -30.49 6.98 -17.17
CA GLN A 79 -31.31 7.22 -18.35
C GLN A 79 -30.52 6.98 -19.64
N GLU A 80 -31.05 6.13 -20.52
CA GLU A 80 -30.57 5.92 -21.88
C GLU A 80 -31.68 6.31 -22.86
N LYS A 81 -31.43 7.35 -23.67
CA LYS A 81 -32.46 8.05 -24.45
C LYS A 81 -33.69 8.41 -23.59
N HIS A 82 -34.82 7.73 -23.78
CA HIS A 82 -36.06 7.88 -23.01
C HIS A 82 -36.43 6.59 -22.25
N GLY A 83 -35.47 5.69 -22.04
CA GLY A 83 -35.58 4.50 -21.20
C GLY A 83 -34.45 4.45 -20.17
N PHE A 84 -34.11 3.25 -19.72
CA PHE A 84 -33.10 2.95 -18.71
C PHE A 84 -31.97 2.06 -19.24
N ASN A 85 -30.80 2.23 -18.64
CA ASN A 85 -29.68 1.31 -18.68
C ASN A 85 -29.40 0.85 -17.25
N LEU A 86 -29.63 -0.44 -16.97
CA LEU A 86 -29.40 -1.10 -15.68
C LEU A 86 -28.19 -2.02 -15.79
N GLY A 87 -27.18 -1.83 -14.93
CA GLY A 87 -26.03 -2.73 -14.84
C GLY A 87 -25.84 -3.29 -13.42
N PRO A 88 -26.18 -4.57 -13.21
CA PRO A 88 -25.92 -5.30 -11.97
C PRO A 88 -24.44 -5.66 -11.76
N TYR A 89 -24.04 -5.80 -10.50
CA TYR A 89 -22.79 -6.44 -10.07
C TYR A 89 -23.13 -7.58 -9.11
N GLU A 90 -23.17 -8.79 -9.65
CA GLU A 90 -23.68 -9.98 -9.01
C GLU A 90 -22.59 -10.78 -8.27
N PRO A 91 -22.84 -11.28 -7.03
CA PRO A 91 -21.85 -12.07 -6.28
C PRO A 91 -21.49 -13.41 -6.94
N ASN A 92 -22.43 -14.05 -7.62
CA ASN A 92 -22.22 -15.26 -8.43
C ASN A 92 -21.62 -14.93 -9.81
N CYS A 93 -20.72 -13.95 -9.87
CA CYS A 93 -20.09 -13.45 -11.08
C CYS A 93 -19.29 -14.51 -11.84
N ARG A 94 -18.90 -14.15 -13.07
CA ARG A 94 -18.19 -15.05 -13.97
C ARG A 94 -16.92 -14.40 -14.51
N ALA A 95 -15.80 -15.09 -14.33
CA ALA A 95 -14.60 -14.87 -15.13
C ALA A 95 -14.71 -15.62 -16.46
N HIS A 96 -14.05 -15.09 -17.49
CA HIS A 96 -13.84 -15.76 -18.76
C HIS A 96 -12.35 -15.83 -19.06
N TRP A 97 -11.98 -16.78 -19.90
CA TRP A 97 -10.58 -16.99 -20.26
C TRP A 97 -9.71 -17.40 -19.08
N ASP A 98 -10.34 -18.03 -18.09
CA ASP A 98 -9.73 -18.48 -16.85
C ASP A 98 -9.32 -19.96 -16.88
N THR A 99 -9.88 -20.78 -17.76
CA THR A 99 -9.55 -22.21 -17.88
C THR A 99 -9.04 -22.58 -19.27
N PRO A 100 -8.33 -23.73 -19.41
CA PRO A 100 -7.96 -24.27 -20.72
C PRO A 100 -9.16 -24.60 -21.62
N GLU A 101 -10.34 -24.88 -21.04
CA GLU A 101 -11.57 -25.19 -21.75
C GLU A 101 -12.35 -23.94 -22.23
N ASP A 102 -12.09 -22.78 -21.63
CA ASP A 102 -12.61 -21.48 -22.07
C ASP A 102 -11.47 -20.57 -22.56
N PRO A 103 -10.65 -20.94 -23.55
CA PRO A 103 -9.49 -20.13 -23.92
C PRO A 103 -9.89 -18.80 -24.58
N MET A 104 -9.10 -17.75 -24.36
CA MET A 104 -9.26 -16.51 -25.12
C MET A 104 -9.08 -16.78 -26.62
N PRO A 105 -10.07 -16.47 -27.48
CA PRO A 105 -9.95 -16.72 -28.90
C PRO A 105 -8.88 -15.81 -29.53
N ASP A 106 -8.44 -16.17 -30.74
CA ASP A 106 -7.48 -15.37 -31.48
C ASP A 106 -8.02 -13.95 -31.74
N ASP A 107 -9.30 -13.85 -32.11
CA ASP A 107 -10.02 -12.59 -32.33
C ASP A 107 -11.35 -12.55 -31.57
N PHE A 108 -11.50 -11.54 -30.71
CA PHE A 108 -12.71 -11.18 -29.96
C PHE A 108 -13.02 -9.69 -30.16
N SER A 109 -12.89 -9.20 -31.40
CA SER A 109 -13.19 -7.81 -31.75
C SER A 109 -14.67 -7.62 -32.06
N PHE A 110 -15.30 -6.60 -31.48
CA PHE A 110 -16.73 -6.27 -31.70
C PHE A 110 -17.70 -7.44 -31.40
N GLN A 111 -17.30 -8.33 -30.49
CA GLN A 111 -18.06 -9.48 -30.06
C GLN A 111 -18.53 -9.31 -28.61
N LEU A 112 -19.62 -10.01 -28.26
CA LEU A 112 -20.20 -10.09 -26.93
C LEU A 112 -20.44 -11.56 -26.60
N TRP A 113 -20.49 -11.88 -25.32
CA TRP A 113 -20.98 -13.19 -24.88
C TRP A 113 -22.51 -13.24 -25.00
N ASN A 114 -23.06 -14.46 -24.94
CA ASN A 114 -24.50 -14.64 -24.79
C ASN A 114 -24.97 -14.02 -23.47
N ASP A 115 -26.23 -13.61 -23.43
CA ASP A 115 -26.86 -13.19 -22.19
C ASP A 115 -26.97 -14.35 -21.20
N ASP A 116 -26.98 -14.00 -19.93
CA ASP A 116 -27.05 -14.90 -18.79
C ASP A 116 -27.94 -14.23 -17.73
N LEU A 117 -29.23 -14.13 -18.06
CA LEU A 117 -30.20 -13.36 -17.29
C LEU A 117 -30.51 -14.00 -15.93
N ASP A 118 -30.53 -15.33 -15.87
CA ASP A 118 -30.73 -16.09 -14.63
C ASP A 118 -29.70 -15.70 -13.56
N ARG A 119 -28.48 -15.33 -13.97
CA ARG A 119 -27.40 -14.91 -13.06
C ARG A 119 -27.68 -13.57 -12.37
N ILE A 120 -28.46 -12.69 -13.00
CA ILE A 120 -28.73 -11.32 -12.55
C ILE A 120 -30.21 -11.08 -12.18
N GLU A 121 -31.05 -12.11 -12.24
CA GLU A 121 -32.50 -12.01 -12.08
C GLU A 121 -32.91 -11.37 -10.75
N ASP A 122 -32.29 -11.78 -9.65
CA ASP A 122 -32.60 -11.27 -8.31
C ASP A 122 -32.34 -9.76 -8.22
N ILE A 123 -31.17 -9.30 -8.67
CA ILE A 123 -30.80 -7.87 -8.65
C ILE A 123 -31.71 -7.05 -9.58
N VAL A 124 -32.05 -7.59 -10.76
CA VAL A 124 -32.96 -6.92 -11.69
C VAL A 124 -34.35 -6.77 -11.08
N THR A 125 -34.84 -7.80 -10.38
CA THR A 125 -36.12 -7.79 -9.69
C THR A 125 -36.14 -6.73 -8.58
N ASP A 126 -35.12 -6.70 -7.74
CA ASP A 126 -34.96 -5.68 -6.69
C ASP A 126 -34.87 -4.26 -7.27
N ALA A 127 -34.16 -4.09 -8.40
CA ALA A 127 -34.08 -2.81 -9.10
C ALA A 127 -35.45 -2.33 -9.61
N MET A 128 -36.30 -3.25 -10.07
CA MET A 128 -37.69 -2.94 -10.46
C MET A 128 -38.56 -2.59 -9.25
N GLU A 129 -38.37 -3.21 -8.10
CA GLU A 129 -39.07 -2.81 -6.87
C GLU A 129 -38.67 -1.40 -6.42
N ARG A 130 -37.36 -1.07 -6.49
CA ARG A 130 -36.83 0.25 -6.16
C ARG A 130 -37.31 1.33 -7.14
N VAL A 131 -37.32 1.03 -8.43
CA VAL A 131 -37.72 1.95 -9.51
C VAL A 131 -38.82 1.29 -10.36
N PRO A 132 -40.10 1.38 -9.95
CA PRO A 132 -41.20 0.65 -10.59
C PRO A 132 -41.37 0.88 -12.10
N LEU A 133 -41.00 2.07 -12.60
CA LEU A 133 -41.03 2.37 -14.04
C LEU A 133 -40.14 1.42 -14.86
N LEU A 134 -39.07 0.89 -14.28
CA LEU A 134 -38.19 -0.07 -14.94
C LEU A 134 -38.96 -1.35 -15.33
N GLY A 135 -39.90 -1.80 -14.50
CA GLY A 135 -40.73 -2.98 -14.76
C GLY A 135 -41.89 -2.75 -15.74
N THR A 136 -42.06 -1.52 -16.27
CA THR A 136 -43.15 -1.19 -17.21
C THR A 136 -42.77 -1.33 -18.69
N ALA A 137 -41.48 -1.47 -19.00
CA ALA A 137 -40.95 -1.56 -20.35
C ALA A 137 -40.23 -2.89 -20.59
N GLY A 138 -40.25 -3.36 -21.84
CA GLY A 138 -39.47 -4.53 -22.23
C GLY A 138 -37.96 -4.26 -22.24
N VAL A 139 -37.15 -5.33 -22.27
CA VAL A 139 -35.70 -5.24 -22.50
C VAL A 139 -35.46 -5.21 -24.01
N SER A 140 -34.91 -4.10 -24.50
CA SER A 140 -34.58 -3.94 -25.92
C SER A 140 -33.25 -4.60 -26.29
N ARG A 141 -32.30 -4.67 -25.36
CA ARG A 141 -30.98 -5.28 -25.57
C ARG A 141 -30.31 -5.64 -24.25
N VAL A 142 -29.61 -6.78 -24.25
CA VAL A 142 -28.65 -7.18 -23.21
C VAL A 142 -27.25 -7.08 -23.79
N ILE A 143 -26.31 -6.53 -23.03
CA ILE A 143 -24.90 -6.45 -23.39
C ILE A 143 -24.12 -7.23 -22.35
N ASN A 144 -23.54 -8.37 -22.74
CA ASN A 144 -22.61 -9.13 -21.91
C ASN A 144 -21.19 -9.01 -22.48
N GLY A 145 -20.36 -8.20 -21.84
CA GLY A 145 -19.06 -7.79 -22.38
C GLY A 145 -17.87 -8.05 -21.46
N PRO A 146 -16.66 -8.16 -22.02
CA PRO A 146 -15.43 -8.33 -21.27
C PRO A 146 -15.01 -7.04 -20.57
N ILE A 147 -14.76 -7.11 -19.27
CA ILE A 147 -14.10 -6.06 -18.51
C ILE A 147 -12.82 -6.63 -17.88
N PRO A 148 -11.64 -6.08 -18.19
CA PRO A 148 -10.42 -6.50 -17.54
C PRO A 148 -10.33 -5.92 -16.12
N TYR A 149 -9.98 -6.76 -15.16
CA TYR A 149 -9.78 -6.40 -13.76
C TYR A 149 -8.34 -6.68 -13.34
N ALA A 150 -7.80 -5.82 -12.49
CA ALA A 150 -6.62 -6.15 -11.70
C ALA A 150 -7.10 -6.75 -10.37
N PRO A 151 -6.25 -7.48 -9.62
CA PRO A 151 -6.66 -8.12 -8.36
C PRO A 151 -7.24 -7.19 -7.28
N ASP A 152 -7.05 -5.87 -7.37
CA ASP A 152 -7.62 -4.85 -6.48
C ASP A 152 -8.69 -3.98 -7.14
N GLY A 153 -9.07 -4.27 -8.39
CA GLY A 153 -10.04 -3.49 -9.17
C GLY A 153 -9.52 -2.15 -9.70
N LEU A 154 -8.27 -1.76 -9.39
CA LEU A 154 -7.66 -0.52 -9.86
C LEU A 154 -6.85 -0.73 -11.14
N PRO A 155 -6.82 0.25 -12.06
CA PRO A 155 -6.07 0.11 -13.30
C PRO A 155 -4.55 0.03 -13.08
N LEU A 156 -3.85 -0.34 -14.13
CA LEU A 156 -2.39 -0.31 -14.21
C LEU A 156 -1.99 0.90 -15.04
N ILE A 157 -1.37 1.88 -14.40
CA ILE A 157 -1.03 3.18 -14.97
C ILE A 157 0.39 3.50 -14.52
N GLY A 158 1.38 3.41 -15.42
CA GLY A 158 2.76 3.79 -15.11
C GLY A 158 3.83 2.92 -15.77
N PRO A 159 5.09 3.01 -15.31
CA PRO A 159 6.21 2.24 -15.86
C PRO A 159 5.94 0.74 -15.81
N MET A 160 6.19 0.05 -16.91
CA MET A 160 6.09 -1.41 -16.98
C MET A 160 7.24 -2.04 -16.19
N PRO A 161 6.97 -2.98 -15.27
CA PRO A 161 8.03 -3.54 -14.44
C PRO A 161 9.07 -4.28 -15.29
N GLY A 162 10.35 -4.00 -15.03
CA GLY A 162 11.51 -4.65 -15.64
C GLY A 162 11.87 -4.19 -17.06
N VAL A 163 11.10 -3.31 -17.69
CA VAL A 163 11.34 -2.89 -19.09
C VAL A 163 11.51 -1.37 -19.20
N LYS A 164 12.71 -0.94 -19.57
CA LYS A 164 13.02 0.47 -19.80
C LYS A 164 12.15 1.05 -20.92
N ASN A 165 11.60 2.24 -20.68
CA ASN A 165 10.76 3.00 -21.61
C ASN A 165 9.46 2.29 -22.07
N ALA A 166 9.03 1.24 -21.38
CA ALA A 166 7.70 0.66 -21.57
C ALA A 166 6.77 1.09 -20.43
N PHE A 167 5.50 1.27 -20.73
CA PHE A 167 4.47 1.70 -19.78
C PHE A 167 3.22 0.85 -19.90
N GLU A 168 2.44 0.79 -18.84
CA GLU A 168 1.10 0.23 -18.79
C GLU A 168 0.08 1.35 -18.62
N ALA A 169 -1.01 1.24 -19.36
CA ALA A 169 -2.20 2.07 -19.25
C ALA A 169 -3.38 1.18 -19.61
N CYS A 170 -3.65 0.19 -18.77
CA CYS A 170 -4.53 -0.92 -19.09
C CYS A 170 -5.32 -1.43 -17.86
N VAL A 171 -6.14 -2.46 -18.09
CA VAL A 171 -6.91 -3.15 -17.04
C VAL A 171 -7.88 -2.22 -16.30
N PHE A 172 -8.59 -1.37 -17.05
CA PHE A 172 -9.56 -0.45 -16.48
C PHE A 172 -10.92 -1.13 -16.27
N THR A 173 -11.38 -1.15 -15.03
CA THR A 173 -12.76 -1.50 -14.64
C THR A 173 -13.75 -0.40 -15.08
N PHE A 174 -13.34 0.87 -14.94
CA PHE A 174 -14.14 2.06 -15.29
C PHE A 174 -13.46 2.95 -16.34
N GLY A 175 -12.95 2.34 -17.42
CA GLY A 175 -12.07 3.01 -18.39
C GLY A 175 -12.65 4.25 -19.08
N ILE A 176 -13.97 4.32 -19.28
CA ILE A 176 -14.62 5.50 -19.87
C ILE A 176 -14.53 6.72 -18.95
N ALA A 177 -14.74 6.52 -17.64
CA ALA A 177 -14.65 7.60 -16.66
C ALA A 177 -13.20 7.97 -16.34
N GLN A 178 -12.31 6.99 -16.33
CA GLN A 178 -10.91 7.16 -15.90
C GLN A 178 -9.96 7.55 -17.05
N GLY A 179 -10.35 7.31 -18.32
CA GLY A 179 -9.44 7.43 -19.47
C GLY A 179 -8.83 8.81 -19.68
N GLY A 180 -9.58 9.89 -19.40
CA GLY A 180 -9.05 11.25 -19.49
C GLY A 180 -7.91 11.51 -18.49
N GLY A 181 -8.11 11.12 -17.23
CA GLY A 181 -7.08 11.23 -16.18
C GLY A 181 -5.88 10.35 -16.45
N ALA A 182 -6.11 9.09 -16.86
CA ALA A 182 -5.04 8.17 -17.23
C ALA A 182 -4.17 8.70 -18.37
N GLY A 183 -4.78 9.29 -19.41
CA GLY A 183 -4.06 9.93 -20.51
C GLY A 183 -3.15 11.08 -20.06
N LYS A 184 -3.64 11.94 -19.15
CA LYS A 184 -2.84 13.01 -18.54
C LYS A 184 -1.63 12.44 -17.78
N VAL A 185 -1.88 11.47 -16.90
CA VAL A 185 -0.84 10.85 -16.05
C VAL A 185 0.26 10.19 -16.90
N LEU A 186 -0.11 9.42 -17.93
CA LEU A 186 0.87 8.81 -18.84
C LEU A 186 1.67 9.86 -19.63
N ALA A 187 1.01 10.93 -20.09
CA ALA A 187 1.70 12.01 -20.78
C ALA A 187 2.75 12.67 -19.86
N GLU A 188 2.43 12.90 -18.60
CA GLU A 188 3.38 13.42 -17.60
C GLU A 188 4.55 12.48 -17.38
N TRP A 189 4.30 11.18 -17.18
CA TRP A 189 5.38 10.21 -17.00
C TRP A 189 6.32 10.14 -18.20
N ILE A 190 5.78 10.09 -19.42
CA ILE A 190 6.60 9.97 -20.63
C ILE A 190 7.39 11.27 -20.89
N THR A 191 6.76 12.43 -20.72
CA THR A 191 7.38 13.72 -21.10
C THR A 191 8.19 14.38 -19.99
N GLN A 192 7.89 14.09 -18.72
CA GLN A 192 8.51 14.71 -17.55
C GLN A 192 9.26 13.70 -16.65
N GLY A 193 9.03 12.40 -16.83
CA GLY A 193 9.59 11.34 -15.98
C GLY A 193 8.89 11.17 -14.62
N HIS A 194 7.89 12.00 -14.32
CA HIS A 194 7.16 12.01 -13.06
C HIS A 194 5.72 12.51 -13.25
N THR A 195 4.86 12.25 -12.28
CA THR A 195 3.44 12.64 -12.29
C THR A 195 3.16 13.79 -11.32
N GLU A 196 2.10 14.56 -11.55
CA GLU A 196 1.65 15.61 -10.63
C GLU A 196 1.25 15.03 -9.26
N TRP A 197 0.56 13.90 -9.27
CA TRP A 197 0.04 13.18 -8.09
C TRP A 197 0.87 11.94 -7.80
N ASP A 198 0.89 11.50 -6.55
CA ASP A 198 1.35 10.15 -6.23
C ASP A 198 0.39 9.11 -6.81
N MET A 199 0.91 8.28 -7.73
CA MET A 199 0.13 7.29 -8.46
C MET A 199 0.32 5.86 -7.91
N TRP A 200 0.86 5.70 -6.69
CA TRP A 200 1.20 4.38 -6.15
C TRP A 200 0.04 3.37 -6.19
N SER A 201 -1.19 3.81 -5.91
CA SER A 201 -2.39 2.96 -5.96
C SER A 201 -2.67 2.35 -7.33
N CYS A 202 -2.16 2.95 -8.41
CA CYS A 202 -2.33 2.47 -9.78
C CYS A 202 -0.99 2.08 -10.44
N ASP A 203 0.15 2.23 -9.75
CA ASP A 203 1.47 1.89 -10.29
C ASP A 203 1.55 0.37 -10.55
N PRO A 204 1.99 -0.06 -11.75
CA PRO A 204 2.15 -1.48 -12.08
C PRO A 204 3.07 -2.28 -11.16
N ARG A 205 3.99 -1.62 -10.46
CA ARG A 205 5.00 -2.24 -9.58
C ARG A 205 4.48 -2.57 -8.19
N ARG A 206 3.20 -2.26 -7.90
CA ARG A 206 2.53 -2.65 -6.65
C ARG A 206 2.27 -4.16 -6.54
N TYR A 207 2.24 -4.84 -7.68
CA TYR A 207 2.18 -6.30 -7.76
C TYR A 207 3.57 -6.84 -8.05
N THR A 208 3.99 -7.86 -7.30
CA THR A 208 5.21 -8.61 -7.59
C THR A 208 4.90 -10.03 -8.12
N ASP A 209 5.88 -10.91 -8.07
CA ASP A 209 5.84 -12.33 -8.41
C ASP A 209 4.76 -13.21 -7.74
N TYR A 210 3.92 -12.69 -6.84
CA TYR A 210 2.85 -13.47 -6.17
C TYR A 210 1.55 -13.57 -6.97
N THR A 211 1.36 -12.72 -7.98
CA THR A 211 0.11 -12.61 -8.75
C THR A 211 0.06 -13.60 -9.92
N ASP A 212 -0.02 -14.90 -9.61
CA ASP A 212 -0.29 -15.92 -10.61
C ASP A 212 -1.73 -15.85 -11.16
N HIS A 213 -2.04 -16.68 -12.16
CA HIS A 213 -3.35 -16.71 -12.82
C HIS A 213 -4.48 -16.99 -11.83
N ASP A 214 -4.35 -18.04 -11.02
CA ASP A 214 -5.35 -18.43 -10.02
C ASP A 214 -5.59 -17.33 -8.99
N TYR A 215 -4.52 -16.62 -8.56
CA TYR A 215 -4.63 -15.44 -7.71
C TYR A 215 -5.50 -14.37 -8.34
N CYS A 216 -5.19 -14.04 -9.60
CA CYS A 216 -5.88 -13.02 -10.35
C CYS A 216 -7.36 -13.39 -10.49
N VAL A 217 -7.70 -14.59 -10.95
CA VAL A 217 -9.11 -15.00 -11.12
C VAL A 217 -9.87 -14.97 -9.80
N ALA A 218 -9.34 -15.57 -8.73
CA ALA A 218 -10.01 -15.60 -7.43
C ALA A 218 -10.23 -14.20 -6.84
N LYS A 219 -9.23 -13.32 -6.92
CA LYS A 219 -9.37 -11.92 -6.47
C LYS A 219 -10.29 -11.10 -7.37
N GLY A 220 -10.29 -11.33 -8.67
CA GLY A 220 -11.17 -10.65 -9.61
C GLY A 220 -12.63 -10.98 -9.36
N MET A 221 -12.94 -12.26 -9.13
CA MET A 221 -14.29 -12.69 -8.72
C MET A 221 -14.71 -12.06 -7.40
N GLU A 222 -13.81 -12.03 -6.41
CA GLU A 222 -14.09 -11.42 -5.12
C GLU A 222 -14.33 -9.91 -5.22
N VAL A 223 -13.49 -9.18 -5.94
CA VAL A 223 -13.63 -7.72 -6.11
C VAL A 223 -14.89 -7.37 -6.90
N TYR A 224 -15.17 -8.07 -8.01
CA TYR A 224 -16.40 -7.85 -8.79
C TYR A 224 -17.64 -8.14 -7.95
N GLY A 225 -17.67 -9.28 -7.24
CA GLY A 225 -18.81 -9.66 -6.41
C GLY A 225 -19.07 -8.70 -5.24
N HIS A 226 -18.07 -7.89 -4.89
CA HIS A 226 -18.12 -6.88 -3.83
C HIS A 226 -17.97 -5.45 -4.38
N GLU A 227 -18.28 -5.19 -5.66
CA GLU A 227 -18.01 -3.91 -6.31
C GLU A 227 -18.57 -2.71 -5.52
N TYR A 228 -19.78 -2.86 -4.95
CA TYR A 228 -20.43 -1.84 -4.11
C TYR A 228 -20.47 -2.19 -2.62
N ALA A 229 -19.75 -3.22 -2.18
CA ALA A 229 -19.68 -3.57 -0.78
C ALA A 229 -18.95 -2.48 0.04
N MET A 230 -19.29 -2.41 1.33
CA MET A 230 -18.64 -1.48 2.25
C MET A 230 -17.22 -1.95 2.58
N HIS A 231 -16.24 -1.07 2.37
CA HIS A 231 -14.85 -1.30 2.78
C HIS A 231 -14.64 -0.86 4.23
N PHE A 232 -14.88 -1.76 5.18
CA PHE A 232 -14.66 -1.50 6.60
C PHE A 232 -13.15 -1.44 6.94
N PRO A 233 -12.72 -0.57 7.87
CA PRO A 233 -11.30 -0.38 8.21
C PRO A 233 -10.55 -1.62 8.65
N TRP A 234 -11.24 -2.54 9.33
CA TRP A 234 -10.66 -3.76 9.90
C TRP A 234 -10.89 -5.01 9.05
N HIS A 235 -11.69 -4.88 7.99
CA HIS A 235 -12.09 -5.98 7.15
C HIS A 235 -11.12 -6.16 5.98
N GLN A 236 -10.74 -7.41 5.71
CA GLN A 236 -9.96 -7.80 4.54
C GLN A 236 -10.64 -8.99 3.88
N TRP A 237 -10.85 -8.86 2.58
CA TRP A 237 -11.44 -9.93 1.79
C TRP A 237 -10.50 -11.16 1.70
N PRO A 238 -10.98 -12.39 1.96
CA PRO A 238 -10.14 -13.56 2.23
C PRO A 238 -9.67 -14.34 0.99
N ALA A 239 -10.08 -14.01 -0.22
CA ALA A 239 -9.71 -14.81 -1.40
C ALA A 239 -8.19 -14.78 -1.67
N ALA A 240 -7.69 -15.92 -2.17
CA ALA A 240 -6.35 -16.09 -2.71
C ALA A 240 -5.18 -15.76 -1.75
N ARG A 241 -5.38 -15.96 -0.44
CA ARG A 241 -4.35 -15.81 0.61
C ARG A 241 -3.22 -16.84 0.49
N ASN A 242 -2.21 -16.69 1.35
CA ASN A 242 -1.09 -17.64 1.50
C ASN A 242 -0.17 -17.77 0.27
N LYS A 243 0.00 -16.70 -0.53
CA LYS A 243 0.92 -16.72 -1.67
C LYS A 243 2.39 -16.69 -1.28
N LYS A 244 2.73 -15.99 -0.20
CA LYS A 244 4.07 -15.99 0.38
C LYS A 244 3.98 -16.15 1.89
N LEU A 245 4.69 -17.13 2.42
CA LEU A 245 4.65 -17.48 3.84
C LEU A 245 6.02 -17.30 4.47
N SER A 246 6.04 -16.74 5.68
CA SER A 246 7.22 -16.80 6.54
C SER A 246 7.57 -18.25 6.87
N PRO A 247 8.85 -18.62 7.01
CA PRO A 247 9.24 -19.89 7.61
C PRO A 247 8.67 -20.11 9.03
N ALA A 248 8.30 -19.04 9.74
CA ALA A 248 7.66 -19.12 11.05
C ALA A 248 6.12 -19.14 11.01
N HIS A 249 5.50 -19.16 9.81
CA HIS A 249 4.05 -18.98 9.63
C HIS A 249 3.21 -19.93 10.50
N ASP A 250 3.47 -21.23 10.46
CA ASP A 250 2.70 -22.22 11.24
C ASP A 250 2.80 -21.96 12.75
N GLN A 251 3.95 -21.47 13.24
CA GLN A 251 4.13 -21.12 14.65
C GLN A 251 3.39 -19.83 15.02
N VAL A 252 3.28 -18.88 14.09
CA VAL A 252 2.50 -17.65 14.25
C VAL A 252 1.01 -18.00 14.33
N ILE A 253 0.50 -18.82 13.41
CA ILE A 253 -0.88 -19.32 13.43
C ILE A 253 -1.17 -20.09 14.71
N ALA A 254 -0.29 -21.00 15.13
CA ALA A 254 -0.45 -21.78 16.35
C ALA A 254 -0.51 -20.93 17.64
N LYS A 255 -0.04 -19.68 17.59
CA LYS A 255 -0.13 -18.71 18.69
C LYS A 255 -1.34 -17.77 18.59
N GLY A 256 -2.23 -17.99 17.64
CA GLY A 256 -3.45 -17.20 17.43
C GLY A 256 -3.31 -16.07 16.43
N GLY A 257 -2.22 -16.03 15.64
CA GLY A 257 -1.98 -14.97 14.67
C GLY A 257 -3.12 -14.83 13.65
N GLN A 258 -3.78 -13.68 13.65
CA GLN A 258 -4.79 -13.30 12.67
C GLN A 258 -4.11 -12.55 11.52
N MET A 259 -4.07 -13.17 10.35
CA MET A 259 -3.15 -12.75 9.29
C MET A 259 -3.74 -11.66 8.39
N GLY A 260 -2.90 -10.77 7.89
CA GLY A 260 -3.14 -9.89 6.74
C GLY A 260 -2.11 -10.09 5.63
N ALA A 261 -2.48 -9.80 4.38
CA ALA A 261 -1.60 -9.93 3.22
C ALA A 261 -0.92 -8.59 2.87
N TYR A 262 0.41 -8.61 2.75
CA TYR A 262 1.23 -7.44 2.42
C TYR A 262 2.23 -7.80 1.31
N ASN A 263 2.02 -7.33 0.08
CA ASN A 263 2.78 -7.75 -1.10
C ASN A 263 2.85 -9.30 -1.27
N GLY A 264 1.71 -9.96 -1.04
CA GLY A 264 1.57 -11.42 -1.06
C GLY A 264 2.04 -12.14 0.23
N TRP A 265 2.75 -11.45 1.13
CA TRP A 265 3.22 -12.03 2.39
C TRP A 265 2.17 -12.02 3.48
N GLU A 266 1.99 -13.16 4.13
CA GLU A 266 1.18 -13.30 5.34
C GLU A 266 1.91 -12.74 6.56
N ARG A 267 1.35 -11.71 7.19
CA ARG A 267 1.84 -11.13 8.46
C ARG A 267 0.72 -11.09 9.49
N ALA A 268 1.02 -11.43 10.75
CA ALA A 268 0.02 -11.33 11.81
C ALA A 268 -0.36 -9.85 12.05
N ASN A 269 -1.63 -9.53 11.93
CA ASN A 269 -2.19 -8.24 12.29
C ASN A 269 -2.31 -8.09 13.81
N TRP A 270 -2.75 -9.15 14.49
CA TRP A 270 -2.88 -9.29 15.95
C TRP A 270 -2.89 -10.78 16.34
N PHE A 271 -2.81 -11.09 17.63
CA PHE A 271 -2.86 -12.45 18.16
C PHE A 271 -4.13 -12.68 18.99
N ALA A 272 -5.02 -13.54 18.48
CA ALA A 272 -6.25 -13.95 19.16
C ALA A 272 -5.96 -14.93 20.30
N GLN A 273 -6.80 -14.89 21.34
CA GLN A 273 -6.84 -15.84 22.43
C GLN A 273 -8.14 -16.65 22.41
N ASP A 274 -8.18 -17.75 23.16
CA ASP A 274 -9.38 -18.57 23.31
C ASP A 274 -10.58 -17.71 23.76
N GLY A 275 -11.64 -17.70 22.95
CA GLY A 275 -12.87 -16.96 23.20
C GLY A 275 -12.98 -15.62 22.45
N ASP A 276 -11.93 -15.14 21.79
CA ASP A 276 -12.03 -14.00 20.88
C ASP A 276 -12.80 -14.40 19.60
N ASP A 277 -13.63 -13.49 19.07
CA ASP A 277 -14.34 -13.70 17.82
C ASP A 277 -13.42 -13.40 16.63
N THR A 278 -13.10 -14.42 15.83
CA THR A 278 -12.27 -14.28 14.62
C THR A 278 -13.08 -14.44 13.34
N SER A 279 -14.42 -14.29 13.42
CA SER A 279 -15.27 -14.35 12.24
C SER A 279 -15.08 -13.11 11.36
N GLU A 280 -15.38 -13.27 10.08
CA GLU A 280 -15.35 -12.16 9.13
C GLU A 280 -16.34 -11.05 9.54
N GLU A 281 -17.51 -11.41 10.05
CA GLU A 281 -18.55 -10.46 10.49
C GLU A 281 -18.06 -9.53 11.61
N ALA A 282 -17.22 -10.02 12.52
CA ALA A 282 -16.64 -9.20 13.58
C ALA A 282 -15.75 -8.06 13.04
N THR A 283 -15.25 -8.18 11.82
CA THR A 283 -14.39 -7.17 11.17
C THR A 283 -15.19 -6.09 10.42
N LYS A 284 -16.49 -6.31 10.19
CA LYS A 284 -17.38 -5.42 9.43
C LYS A 284 -17.92 -4.27 10.30
N THR A 285 -17.01 -3.46 10.82
CA THR A 285 -17.32 -2.34 11.71
C THR A 285 -16.44 -1.12 11.42
N TRP A 286 -16.98 0.07 11.65
CA TRP A 286 -16.23 1.33 11.64
C TRP A 286 -15.50 1.59 12.97
N GLY A 287 -15.99 0.96 14.03
CA GLY A 287 -15.51 1.20 15.40
C GLY A 287 -14.11 0.64 15.61
N ARG A 288 -13.35 1.30 16.48
CA ARG A 288 -12.09 0.77 17.03
C ARG A 288 -12.33 -0.46 17.89
N ALA A 289 -13.47 -0.49 18.59
CA ALA A 289 -13.86 -1.57 19.48
C ALA A 289 -14.23 -2.83 18.68
N GLY A 290 -13.45 -3.88 18.91
CA GLY A 290 -13.61 -5.19 18.30
C GLY A 290 -12.81 -6.24 19.07
N PRO A 291 -12.87 -7.52 18.67
CA PRO A 291 -12.17 -8.61 19.36
C PRO A 291 -10.65 -8.40 19.47
N TRP A 292 -10.07 -7.59 18.58
CA TRP A 292 -8.65 -7.25 18.59
C TRP A 292 -8.24 -6.18 19.61
N GLU A 293 -9.14 -5.29 20.06
CA GLU A 293 -8.74 -4.06 20.78
C GLU A 293 -7.93 -4.37 22.04
N ASN A 294 -8.45 -5.28 22.87
CA ASN A 294 -7.78 -5.70 24.09
C ASN A 294 -6.44 -6.41 23.79
N ARG A 295 -6.36 -7.16 22.69
CA ARG A 295 -5.13 -7.86 22.29
C ARG A 295 -4.06 -6.90 21.81
N ILE A 296 -4.42 -5.92 20.99
CA ILE A 296 -3.49 -4.86 20.57
C ILE A 296 -2.97 -4.11 21.81
N ARG A 297 -3.83 -3.81 22.79
CA ARG A 297 -3.41 -3.21 24.05
C ARG A 297 -2.37 -4.06 24.77
N GLU A 298 -2.68 -5.33 25.01
CA GLU A 298 -1.79 -6.31 25.67
C GLU A 298 -0.45 -6.43 24.92
N GLU A 299 -0.48 -6.46 23.59
CA GLU A 299 0.69 -6.51 22.72
C GLU A 299 1.56 -5.23 22.85
N CYS A 300 0.96 -4.05 22.80
CA CYS A 300 1.66 -2.78 23.02
C CYS A 300 2.28 -2.69 24.42
N GLU A 301 1.55 -3.15 25.45
CA GLU A 301 2.04 -3.20 26.83
C GLU A 301 3.19 -4.20 26.99
N ALA A 302 3.13 -5.36 26.33
CA ALA A 302 4.22 -6.32 26.35
C ALA A 302 5.51 -5.75 25.74
N VAL A 303 5.40 -4.98 24.66
CA VAL A 303 6.53 -4.26 24.05
C VAL A 303 7.02 -3.14 24.97
N ARG A 304 6.13 -2.39 25.62
CA ARG A 304 6.48 -1.30 26.56
C ARG A 304 7.17 -1.81 27.83
N ASP A 305 6.66 -2.86 28.44
CA ASP A 305 7.02 -3.24 29.82
C ASP A 305 7.93 -4.48 29.90
N SER A 306 8.07 -5.22 28.80
CA SER A 306 8.82 -6.46 28.75
C SER A 306 9.63 -6.60 27.47
N VAL A 307 9.31 -7.58 26.62
CA VAL A 307 9.91 -7.84 25.32
C VAL A 307 8.88 -8.52 24.44
N GLY A 308 8.67 -7.95 23.25
CA GLY A 308 7.86 -8.49 22.19
C GLY A 308 8.69 -9.01 21.02
N VAL A 309 8.10 -9.91 20.24
CA VAL A 309 8.63 -10.36 18.94
C VAL A 309 7.57 -10.20 17.85
N LEU A 310 7.94 -9.60 16.73
CA LEU A 310 7.14 -9.57 15.51
C LEU A 310 7.89 -10.34 14.41
N ASP A 311 7.24 -11.34 13.83
CA ASP A 311 7.68 -11.93 12.56
C ASP A 311 7.30 -10.99 11.41
N LEU A 312 8.30 -10.48 10.70
CA LEU A 312 8.14 -9.44 9.68
C LEU A 312 8.76 -9.90 8.34
N PRO A 313 8.17 -10.91 7.68
CA PRO A 313 8.67 -11.40 6.40
C PRO A 313 8.47 -10.37 5.29
N GLY A 314 9.28 -10.48 4.23
CA GLY A 314 9.07 -9.73 2.99
C GLY A 314 9.66 -8.32 2.96
N PHE A 315 10.42 -7.89 3.97
CA PHE A 315 11.23 -6.66 3.81
C PHE A 315 12.08 -6.75 2.55
N SER A 316 11.91 -5.77 1.68
CA SER A 316 12.66 -5.71 0.43
C SER A 316 14.09 -5.33 0.72
N ARG A 317 15.04 -5.99 0.07
CA ARG A 317 16.46 -5.93 0.44
C ARG A 317 17.36 -5.96 -0.77
N PHE A 318 18.13 -4.90 -0.93
CA PHE A 318 19.02 -4.73 -2.06
C PHE A 318 20.46 -4.58 -1.58
N ASN A 319 21.36 -5.41 -2.09
CA ASN A 319 22.79 -5.24 -1.84
C ASN A 319 23.39 -4.38 -2.94
N LEU A 320 24.05 -3.31 -2.55
CA LEU A 320 24.78 -2.40 -3.41
C LEU A 320 26.28 -2.52 -3.11
N SER A 321 27.09 -2.80 -4.14
CA SER A 321 28.53 -2.93 -3.99
C SER A 321 29.30 -2.51 -5.25
N GLY A 322 30.59 -2.23 -5.09
CA GLY A 322 31.52 -1.91 -6.19
C GLY A 322 32.23 -0.59 -5.94
N ASP A 323 33.44 -0.44 -6.47
CA ASP A 323 34.27 0.75 -6.24
C ASP A 323 33.50 2.04 -6.58
N GLY A 324 33.36 2.93 -5.59
CA GLY A 324 32.61 4.18 -5.74
C GLY A 324 31.11 4.10 -5.40
N ALA A 325 30.59 2.96 -4.95
CA ALA A 325 29.20 2.81 -4.51
C ALA A 325 28.80 3.85 -3.45
N ALA A 326 29.70 4.19 -2.52
CA ALA A 326 29.44 5.19 -1.51
C ALA A 326 29.30 6.61 -2.09
N GLU A 327 30.10 6.98 -3.08
CA GLU A 327 29.95 8.30 -3.74
C GLU A 327 28.68 8.34 -4.59
N TRP A 328 28.39 7.27 -5.32
CA TRP A 328 27.14 7.15 -6.07
C TRP A 328 25.92 7.29 -5.14
N LEU A 329 25.87 6.54 -4.04
CA LEU A 329 24.74 6.58 -3.11
C LEU A 329 24.61 7.94 -2.42
N ARG A 330 25.73 8.62 -2.08
CA ARG A 330 25.69 10.02 -1.60
C ARG A 330 25.05 10.97 -2.61
N GLY A 331 25.19 10.70 -3.91
CA GLY A 331 24.54 11.44 -4.98
C GLY A 331 23.05 11.14 -5.12
N GLN A 332 22.58 9.96 -4.72
CA GLN A 332 21.16 9.60 -4.85
C GLN A 332 20.28 10.07 -3.68
N ILE A 333 20.84 10.09 -2.46
CA ILE A 333 20.07 10.36 -1.24
C ILE A 333 20.10 11.83 -0.86
N THR A 334 19.13 12.33 -0.08
CA THR A 334 19.14 13.73 0.41
C THR A 334 20.08 13.95 1.59
N GLY A 335 20.32 12.89 2.37
CA GLY A 335 21.09 12.91 3.61
C GLY A 335 22.57 12.55 3.44
N GLY A 336 23.16 12.05 4.52
CA GLY A 336 24.52 11.50 4.52
C GLY A 336 24.52 9.99 4.79
N LEU A 337 25.60 9.31 4.38
CA LEU A 337 25.78 7.89 4.64
C LEU A 337 26.12 7.60 6.11
N PRO A 338 25.76 6.40 6.61
CA PRO A 338 26.24 5.95 7.90
C PRO A 338 27.73 5.61 7.83
N LYS A 339 28.38 5.50 9.01
CA LYS A 339 29.73 4.94 9.11
C LYS A 339 29.68 3.42 8.87
N VAL A 340 30.81 2.80 8.55
CA VAL A 340 30.91 1.33 8.48
C VAL A 340 30.52 0.73 9.84
N GLY A 341 29.75 -0.37 9.82
CA GLY A 341 29.19 -1.01 11.01
C GLY A 341 27.97 -0.28 11.59
N ARG A 342 27.39 0.66 10.84
CA ARG A 342 26.23 1.46 11.27
C ARG A 342 25.15 1.45 10.20
N MET A 343 23.94 1.83 10.61
CA MET A 343 22.83 2.11 9.73
C MET A 343 22.24 3.51 9.95
N ASN A 344 21.45 3.99 8.99
CA ASN A 344 20.57 5.14 9.13
C ASN A 344 19.44 5.07 8.10
N LEU A 345 18.50 6.01 8.19
CA LEU A 345 17.52 6.25 7.13
C LEU A 345 18.12 7.13 6.04
N ALA A 346 17.83 6.77 4.79
CA ALA A 346 18.15 7.55 3.61
C ALA A 346 16.86 7.82 2.83
N TYR A 347 16.68 9.07 2.41
CA TYR A 347 15.54 9.48 1.61
C TYR A 347 15.99 9.79 0.18
N PHE A 348 15.13 9.45 -0.77
CA PHE A 348 15.30 9.70 -2.19
C PHE A 348 14.23 10.71 -2.62
N ALA A 349 14.66 11.74 -3.34
CA ALA A 349 13.77 12.80 -3.82
C ALA A 349 13.67 12.80 -5.34
N ASP A 350 12.53 13.24 -5.86
CA ASP A 350 12.41 13.59 -7.27
C ASP A 350 13.02 14.97 -7.56
N THR A 351 13.01 15.39 -8.83
CA THR A 351 13.58 16.68 -9.26
C THR A 351 12.90 17.90 -8.62
N ARG A 352 11.69 17.73 -8.08
CA ARG A 352 10.89 18.75 -7.40
C ARG A 352 11.12 18.75 -5.88
N GLY A 353 12.01 17.88 -5.38
CA GLY A 353 12.28 17.73 -3.95
C GLY A 353 11.20 16.94 -3.21
N ARG A 354 10.37 16.16 -3.92
CA ARG A 354 9.29 15.35 -3.34
C ARG A 354 9.74 13.96 -2.93
N ILE A 355 9.07 13.41 -1.92
CA ILE A 355 9.45 12.15 -1.27
C ILE A 355 9.13 10.97 -2.20
N LEU A 356 10.15 10.41 -2.87
CA LEU A 356 9.95 9.21 -3.69
C LEU A 356 9.89 7.95 -2.83
N THR A 357 10.87 7.80 -1.93
CA THR A 357 10.98 6.65 -1.02
C THR A 357 11.95 6.94 0.13
N GLU A 358 11.93 6.05 1.12
CA GLU A 358 12.85 5.95 2.24
C GLU A 358 13.42 4.53 2.28
N MET A 359 14.71 4.41 2.57
CA MET A 359 15.36 3.11 2.82
C MET A 359 16.20 3.16 4.09
N SER A 360 16.19 2.08 4.86
CA SER A 360 17.21 1.81 5.87
C SER A 360 18.49 1.36 5.17
N VAL A 361 19.57 2.13 5.31
CA VAL A 361 20.88 1.84 4.71
C VAL A 361 21.80 1.28 5.77
N MET A 362 22.19 0.02 5.63
CA MET A 362 23.20 -0.66 6.44
C MET A 362 24.53 -0.63 5.70
N ARG A 363 25.60 -0.13 6.33
CA ARG A 363 26.93 -0.04 5.71
C ARG A 363 27.90 -1.05 6.29
N HIS A 364 28.22 -2.07 5.51
CA HIS A 364 29.06 -3.20 5.91
C HIS A 364 30.55 -2.96 5.65
N GLY A 365 30.86 -2.14 4.64
CA GLY A 365 32.22 -1.76 4.27
C GLY A 365 32.23 -0.38 3.61
N ASP A 366 33.38 0.05 3.10
CA ASP A 366 33.50 1.37 2.50
C ASP A 366 32.51 1.55 1.34
N ASP A 367 32.44 0.55 0.45
CA ASP A 367 31.58 0.52 -0.74
C ASP A 367 30.66 -0.72 -0.77
N HIS A 368 30.17 -1.15 0.39
CA HIS A 368 29.25 -2.29 0.50
C HIS A 368 28.09 -1.98 1.43
N PHE A 369 26.87 -2.03 0.89
CA PHE A 369 25.63 -1.62 1.56
C PHE A 369 24.53 -2.65 1.37
N THR A 370 23.66 -2.75 2.37
CA THR A 370 22.32 -3.32 2.22
C THR A 370 21.31 -2.18 2.39
N LEU A 371 20.39 -2.03 1.43
CA LEU A 371 19.28 -1.10 1.48
C LEU A 371 17.99 -1.89 1.73
N ILE A 372 17.23 -1.50 2.75
CA ILE A 372 15.98 -2.16 3.14
C ILE A 372 14.82 -1.18 3.01
N THR A 373 13.72 -1.63 2.40
CA THR A 373 12.48 -0.86 2.23
C THR A 373 11.23 -1.73 2.48
N ALA A 374 10.05 -1.13 2.38
CA ALA A 374 8.77 -1.81 2.57
C ALA A 374 8.60 -2.96 1.56
N ALA A 375 7.91 -4.02 1.98
CA ALA A 375 7.63 -5.19 1.12
C ALA A 375 6.94 -4.80 -0.19
N THR A 376 6.00 -3.87 -0.11
CA THR A 376 5.24 -3.34 -1.26
C THR A 376 6.09 -2.53 -2.21
N ALA A 377 7.23 -2.00 -1.75
CA ALA A 377 8.10 -1.15 -2.55
C ALA A 377 9.10 -1.94 -3.40
N GLN A 378 9.14 -3.28 -3.31
CA GLN A 378 10.20 -4.12 -3.87
C GLN A 378 10.60 -3.72 -5.31
N TRP A 379 9.66 -3.78 -6.25
CA TRP A 379 9.96 -3.50 -7.66
C TRP A 379 10.08 -2.00 -7.93
N HIS A 380 9.28 -1.16 -7.26
CA HIS A 380 9.36 0.30 -7.38
C HIS A 380 10.76 0.82 -7.01
N ASP A 381 11.23 0.46 -5.83
CA ASP A 381 12.48 0.95 -5.26
C ASP A 381 13.69 0.26 -5.90
N PHE A 382 13.59 -1.03 -6.25
CA PHE A 382 14.66 -1.71 -6.98
C PHE A 382 14.90 -1.06 -8.35
N GLU A 383 13.85 -0.76 -9.09
CA GLU A 383 13.97 -0.09 -10.39
C GLU A 383 14.48 1.34 -10.28
N LEU A 384 14.05 2.09 -9.25
CA LEU A 384 14.58 3.43 -8.97
C LEU A 384 16.11 3.39 -8.88
N LEU A 385 16.65 2.45 -8.11
CA LEU A 385 18.09 2.27 -7.94
C LEU A 385 18.74 1.71 -9.23
N LYS A 386 18.14 0.68 -9.82
CA LYS A 386 18.69 -0.02 -10.99
C LYS A 386 18.81 0.89 -12.21
N ASN A 387 17.82 1.74 -12.45
CA ASN A 387 17.80 2.66 -13.58
C ASN A 387 18.80 3.81 -13.43
N ALA A 388 19.16 4.16 -12.19
CA ALA A 388 20.17 5.19 -11.88
C ALA A 388 21.58 4.61 -11.69
N LEU A 389 21.73 3.28 -11.70
CA LEU A 389 22.98 2.59 -11.43
C LEU A 389 24.02 2.87 -12.54
N THR A 390 25.23 3.22 -12.16
CA THR A 390 26.35 3.45 -13.09
C THR A 390 27.16 2.18 -13.34
N ASP A 391 27.87 2.14 -14.46
CA ASP A 391 28.79 1.04 -14.79
C ASP A 391 29.80 0.79 -13.67
N GLY A 392 30.10 -0.50 -13.42
CA GLY A 392 31.03 -0.93 -12.37
C GLY A 392 30.38 -1.16 -11.00
N LEU A 393 29.14 -0.73 -10.79
CA LEU A 393 28.37 -1.02 -9.57
C LEU A 393 27.44 -2.22 -9.77
N THR A 394 27.23 -2.97 -8.69
CA THR A 394 26.34 -4.13 -8.64
C THR A 394 25.20 -3.85 -7.68
N LEU A 395 23.97 -4.14 -8.12
CA LEU A 395 22.76 -4.10 -7.31
C LEU A 395 22.05 -5.46 -7.43
N THR A 396 21.82 -6.14 -6.30
CA THR A 396 21.18 -7.47 -6.25
C THR A 396 20.02 -7.46 -5.27
N ASP A 397 18.88 -8.04 -5.66
CA ASP A 397 17.71 -8.22 -4.79
C ASP A 397 17.80 -9.55 -4.02
N HIS A 398 17.78 -9.47 -2.69
CA HIS A 398 17.81 -10.59 -1.75
C HIS A 398 16.51 -10.70 -0.92
N SER A 399 15.41 -10.13 -1.40
CA SER A 399 14.14 -10.05 -0.66
C SER A 399 13.53 -11.43 -0.36
N THR A 400 13.83 -12.45 -1.16
CA THR A 400 13.30 -13.82 -1.02
C THR A 400 14.21 -14.76 -0.23
N GLU A 401 15.42 -14.30 0.15
CA GLU A 401 16.44 -15.17 0.78
C GLU A 401 16.47 -15.04 2.31
N TYR A 402 16.00 -13.89 2.84
CA TYR A 402 16.10 -13.54 4.26
C TYR A 402 14.75 -13.16 4.86
N GLY A 403 14.52 -13.59 6.10
CA GLY A 403 13.42 -13.12 6.94
C GLY A 403 13.89 -12.09 7.96
N THR A 404 12.95 -11.51 8.70
CA THR A 404 13.27 -10.53 9.75
C THR A 404 12.35 -10.72 10.95
N LEU A 405 12.94 -10.76 12.14
CA LEU A 405 12.21 -10.71 13.41
C LEU A 405 12.54 -9.40 14.12
N ILE A 406 11.53 -8.64 14.55
CA ILE A 406 11.75 -7.49 15.43
C ILE A 406 11.64 -7.99 16.87
N VAL A 407 12.73 -7.98 17.64
CA VAL A 407 12.74 -8.33 19.07
C VAL A 407 12.99 -7.06 19.88
N THR A 408 11.94 -6.54 20.52
CA THR A 408 11.96 -5.17 21.06
C THR A 408 11.18 -5.03 22.36
N GLY A 409 11.64 -4.14 23.23
CA GLY A 409 11.18 -3.89 24.58
C GLY A 409 12.38 -3.76 25.54
N PRO A 410 12.18 -3.17 26.74
CA PRO A 410 13.26 -2.91 27.69
C PRO A 410 14.04 -4.16 28.12
N LYS A 411 13.45 -5.36 28.04
CA LYS A 411 14.10 -6.64 28.40
C LYS A 411 14.75 -7.36 27.22
N SER A 412 14.74 -6.78 26.02
CA SER A 412 15.32 -7.41 24.82
C SER A 412 16.80 -7.77 25.00
N ARG A 413 17.60 -6.90 25.65
CA ARG A 413 19.02 -7.16 25.93
C ARG A 413 19.22 -8.39 26.83
N GLU A 414 18.43 -8.50 27.90
CA GLU A 414 18.48 -9.65 28.82
C GLU A 414 18.10 -10.94 28.10
N LEU A 415 17.08 -10.89 27.24
CA LEU A 415 16.64 -12.02 26.43
C LEU A 415 17.74 -12.50 25.47
N PHE A 416 18.39 -11.59 24.73
CA PHE A 416 19.50 -11.96 23.83
C PHE A 416 20.69 -12.58 24.60
N ALA A 417 21.02 -12.04 25.78
CA ALA A 417 22.06 -12.62 26.63
C ALA A 417 21.69 -14.04 27.10
N ALA A 418 20.43 -14.27 27.48
CA ALA A 418 19.94 -15.57 27.91
C ALA A 418 19.94 -16.61 26.77
N LEU A 419 19.71 -16.18 25.53
CA LEU A 419 19.79 -17.02 24.32
C LEU A 419 21.22 -17.40 23.92
N GLY A 420 22.24 -16.90 24.63
CA GLY A 420 23.64 -17.22 24.35
C GLY A 420 24.13 -16.61 23.03
N THR A 421 23.82 -15.32 22.79
CA THR A 421 24.38 -14.61 21.63
C THR A 421 25.85 -14.25 21.81
N ASP A 422 26.62 -14.23 20.72
CA ASP A 422 27.99 -13.70 20.66
C ASP A 422 28.04 -12.21 20.29
N ALA A 423 26.89 -11.57 20.05
CA ALA A 423 26.80 -10.16 19.70
C ALA A 423 27.22 -9.24 20.85
N ASP A 424 27.89 -8.13 20.51
CA ASP A 424 28.11 -7.04 21.46
C ASP A 424 26.82 -6.20 21.60
N LEU A 425 26.05 -6.50 22.64
CA LEU A 425 24.80 -5.81 22.96
C LEU A 425 24.99 -4.42 23.59
N SER A 426 26.26 -3.98 23.81
CA SER A 426 26.59 -2.64 24.28
C SER A 426 26.75 -1.63 23.14
N LEU A 427 26.87 -2.10 21.89
CA LEU A 427 27.00 -1.23 20.72
C LEU A 427 25.83 -0.22 20.64
N PRO A 428 26.11 1.06 20.32
CA PRO A 428 25.10 2.11 20.38
C PRO A 428 23.96 1.91 19.38
N TRP A 429 22.80 2.53 19.64
CA TRP A 429 21.66 2.55 18.73
C TRP A 429 22.08 2.84 17.28
N LEU A 430 21.51 2.12 16.31
CA LEU A 430 21.86 2.08 14.88
C LEU A 430 23.21 1.41 14.54
N SER A 431 23.75 0.59 15.43
CA SER A 431 24.84 -0.33 15.07
C SER A 431 24.30 -1.59 14.39
N ILE A 432 25.09 -2.13 13.47
CA ILE A 432 24.84 -3.42 12.82
C ILE A 432 26.02 -4.36 13.10
N GLN A 433 25.75 -5.65 13.23
CA GLN A 433 26.79 -6.66 13.41
C GLN A 433 26.32 -8.03 12.93
N SER A 434 27.24 -8.85 12.42
CA SER A 434 27.01 -10.30 12.32
C SER A 434 26.96 -10.89 13.73
N ALA A 435 26.13 -11.90 13.92
CA ALA A 435 25.96 -12.56 15.20
C ALA A 435 25.49 -14.01 15.03
N THR A 436 25.63 -14.76 16.10
CA THR A 436 24.98 -16.02 16.34
C THR A 436 23.97 -15.82 17.46
N VAL A 437 22.70 -16.19 17.25
CA VAL A 437 21.65 -16.14 18.28
C VAL A 437 21.04 -17.53 18.41
N ALA A 438 20.99 -18.06 19.63
CA ALA A 438 20.54 -19.44 19.90
C ALA A 438 21.28 -20.53 19.08
N GLY A 439 22.47 -20.23 18.56
CA GLY A 439 23.26 -21.11 17.69
C GLY A 439 23.02 -20.93 16.18
N MET A 440 22.15 -20.00 15.76
CA MET A 440 21.86 -19.72 14.35
C MET A 440 22.60 -18.46 13.88
N ALA A 441 23.19 -18.52 12.69
CA ALA A 441 23.83 -17.37 12.08
C ALA A 441 22.80 -16.31 11.67
N CYS A 442 23.07 -15.05 11.98
CA CYS A 442 22.22 -13.92 11.65
C CYS A 442 23.02 -12.61 11.61
N ALA A 443 22.35 -11.53 11.25
CA ALA A 443 22.81 -10.17 11.50
C ALA A 443 21.83 -9.47 12.45
N LEU A 444 22.36 -8.72 13.41
CA LEU A 444 21.58 -7.87 14.29
C LEU A 444 21.70 -6.42 13.87
N ALA A 445 20.57 -5.76 13.71
CA ALA A 445 20.49 -4.32 13.54
C ALA A 445 19.81 -3.70 14.76
N ARG A 446 20.51 -2.82 15.48
CA ARG A 446 19.99 -2.18 16.70
C ARG A 446 19.04 -1.02 16.36
N VAL A 447 17.82 -1.36 15.97
CA VAL A 447 16.75 -0.44 15.56
C VAL A 447 15.39 -1.04 15.92
N SER A 448 14.36 -0.20 16.07
CA SER A 448 13.00 -0.64 16.32
C SER A 448 11.99 0.40 15.84
N PHE A 449 11.10 0.00 14.94
CA PHE A 449 10.00 0.83 14.48
C PHE A 449 8.91 1.02 15.55
N ALA A 450 8.93 0.23 16.64
CA ALA A 450 8.08 0.42 17.82
C ALA A 450 8.58 1.52 18.77
N GLY A 451 9.81 1.99 18.59
CA GLY A 451 10.39 3.05 19.43
C GLY A 451 10.90 2.60 20.79
N GLU A 452 11.16 1.30 20.97
CA GLU A 452 11.71 0.71 22.20
C GLU A 452 13.11 0.16 21.96
N LEU A 453 13.87 -0.12 23.03
CA LEU A 453 15.13 -0.87 22.92
C LEU A 453 14.89 -2.18 22.16
N GLY A 454 15.81 -2.57 21.28
CA GLY A 454 15.64 -3.82 20.54
C GLY A 454 16.59 -3.97 19.37
N TRP A 455 16.46 -5.13 18.74
CA TRP A 455 17.19 -5.48 17.54
C TRP A 455 16.25 -6.14 16.53
N GLU A 456 16.47 -5.82 15.26
CA GLU A 456 16.00 -6.64 14.16
C GLU A 456 17.00 -7.79 13.97
N ILE A 457 16.50 -9.02 13.95
CA ILE A 457 17.24 -10.21 13.56
C ILE A 457 17.00 -10.42 12.07
N HIS A 458 18.04 -10.27 11.25
CA HIS A 458 18.00 -10.65 9.84
C HIS A 458 18.74 -11.98 9.67
N ALA A 459 18.06 -13.00 9.16
CA ALA A 459 18.65 -14.33 8.99
C ALA A 459 18.15 -14.97 7.70
N ALA A 460 18.94 -15.91 7.16
CA ALA A 460 18.49 -16.76 6.07
C ALA A 460 17.17 -17.44 6.46
N ASN A 461 16.27 -17.61 5.49
CA ASN A 461 14.92 -18.14 5.76
C ASN A 461 14.93 -19.47 6.54
N GLU A 462 15.91 -20.35 6.28
CA GLU A 462 16.05 -21.63 6.98
C GLU A 462 16.26 -21.50 8.51
N HIS A 463 16.70 -20.34 9.01
CA HIS A 463 16.92 -20.09 10.43
C HIS A 463 15.75 -19.39 11.12
N ILE A 464 14.85 -18.75 10.37
CA ILE A 464 13.79 -17.88 10.93
C ILE A 464 12.84 -18.66 11.85
N ALA A 465 12.42 -19.85 11.45
CA ALA A 465 11.54 -20.69 12.26
C ALA A 465 12.16 -21.07 13.61
N ALA A 466 13.45 -21.42 13.62
CA ALA A 466 14.18 -21.79 14.82
C ALA A 466 14.44 -20.58 15.73
N LEU A 467 14.80 -19.44 15.14
CA LEU A 467 14.99 -18.17 15.85
C LEU A 467 13.69 -17.70 16.51
N TYR A 468 12.57 -17.71 15.77
CA TYR A 468 11.25 -17.32 16.30
C TYR A 468 10.83 -18.20 17.47
N LYS A 469 11.04 -19.52 17.36
CA LYS A 469 10.82 -20.44 18.46
C LYS A 469 11.69 -20.09 19.67
N ALA A 470 12.99 -19.92 19.48
CA ALA A 470 13.93 -19.63 20.56
C ALA A 470 13.58 -18.33 21.31
N VAL A 471 13.29 -17.24 20.60
CA VAL A 471 12.94 -15.96 21.23
C VAL A 471 11.60 -16.03 21.97
N THR A 472 10.61 -16.75 21.45
CA THR A 472 9.32 -16.91 22.12
C THR A 472 9.41 -17.82 23.36
N GLU A 473 10.18 -18.91 23.29
CA GLU A 473 10.46 -19.79 24.44
C GLU A 473 11.29 -19.09 25.53
N ALA A 474 12.15 -18.14 25.14
CA ALA A 474 12.87 -17.27 26.08
C ALA A 474 12.02 -16.15 26.69
N GLY A 475 10.73 -16.07 26.34
CA GLY A 475 9.75 -15.19 26.99
C GLY A 475 9.32 -13.96 26.18
N ALA A 476 9.79 -13.78 24.94
CA ALA A 476 9.25 -12.74 24.06
C ALA A 476 7.78 -13.02 23.73
N LYS A 477 6.94 -12.00 23.89
CA LYS A 477 5.52 -12.07 23.56
C LYS A 477 5.30 -11.73 22.08
N PRO A 478 4.60 -12.55 21.29
CA PRO A 478 4.23 -12.16 19.93
C PRO A 478 3.42 -10.86 19.93
N PHE A 479 3.68 -9.98 18.97
CA PHE A 479 2.83 -8.82 18.67
C PHE A 479 2.67 -8.65 17.16
N GLY A 480 1.56 -8.06 16.73
CA GLY A 480 1.18 -7.95 15.33
C GLY A 480 1.37 -6.55 14.72
N MET A 481 1.03 -6.45 13.43
CA MET A 481 1.11 -5.21 12.65
C MET A 481 0.23 -4.08 13.20
N TRP A 482 -0.92 -4.40 13.83
CA TRP A 482 -1.80 -3.38 14.40
C TRP A 482 -1.21 -2.76 15.68
N ALA A 483 -0.59 -3.57 16.54
CA ALA A 483 0.20 -3.06 17.66
C ALA A 483 1.41 -2.25 17.18
N LEU A 484 2.12 -2.71 16.13
CA LEU A 484 3.20 -1.94 15.52
C LEU A 484 2.71 -0.57 15.00
N ASN A 485 1.53 -0.52 14.37
CA ASN A 485 0.95 0.73 13.88
C ASN A 485 0.61 1.69 15.04
N SER A 486 0.03 1.20 16.15
CA SER A 486 -0.15 2.03 17.35
C SER A 486 1.20 2.59 17.86
N LEU A 487 2.19 1.71 18.03
CA LEU A 487 3.49 2.08 18.61
C LEU A 487 4.27 3.08 17.73
N ARG A 488 4.22 2.93 16.40
CA ARG A 488 4.93 3.85 15.48
C ARG A 488 4.25 5.21 15.40
N LEU A 489 2.92 5.28 15.52
CA LEU A 489 2.16 6.55 15.52
C LEU A 489 2.54 7.41 16.74
N GLU A 490 2.68 6.79 17.91
CA GLU A 490 3.14 7.47 19.12
C GLU A 490 4.56 8.02 19.00
N LYS A 491 5.39 7.42 18.14
CA LYS A 491 6.72 7.93 17.80
C LYS A 491 6.72 8.97 16.68
N GLY A 492 5.57 9.22 16.04
CA GLY A 492 5.46 10.07 14.85
C GLY A 492 6.24 9.51 13.66
N TYR A 493 6.46 8.19 13.61
CA TYR A 493 7.16 7.56 12.49
C TYR A 493 6.26 7.43 11.27
N ARG A 494 6.81 7.79 10.12
CA ARG A 494 6.11 7.79 8.83
C ARG A 494 6.18 6.41 8.19
N ALA A 495 5.08 5.98 7.57
CA ALA A 495 5.00 4.74 6.80
C ALA A 495 5.09 5.02 5.30
N TRP A 496 5.75 4.11 4.57
CA TRP A 496 5.92 4.19 3.12
C TRP A 496 4.56 4.26 2.40
N LYS A 497 4.37 5.28 1.53
CA LYS A 497 3.14 5.60 0.77
C LYS A 497 1.84 5.80 1.55
N GLY A 498 1.84 5.60 2.88
CA GLY A 498 0.82 6.15 3.77
C GLY A 498 1.13 7.59 4.14
N ASP A 499 2.31 7.82 4.73
CA ASP A 499 2.78 9.14 5.15
C ASP A 499 3.91 9.69 4.25
N LEU A 500 4.71 8.79 3.65
CA LEU A 500 5.78 9.13 2.71
C LEU A 500 5.24 9.09 1.28
N SER A 501 4.64 10.20 0.84
CA SER A 501 4.04 10.35 -0.49
C SER A 501 4.83 11.31 -1.39
N THR A 502 4.85 11.04 -2.69
CA THR A 502 5.38 11.93 -3.74
C THR A 502 4.46 13.14 -3.97
N ASP A 503 3.38 13.30 -3.21
CA ASP A 503 2.58 14.53 -3.18
C ASP A 503 3.30 15.67 -2.43
N TYR A 504 4.22 15.32 -1.51
CA TYR A 504 4.84 16.27 -0.59
C TYR A 504 6.35 16.36 -0.77
N THR A 505 6.89 17.56 -0.55
CA THR A 505 8.34 17.78 -0.45
C THR A 505 8.91 17.17 0.83
N LEU A 506 10.23 16.92 0.86
CA LEU A 506 10.92 16.48 2.07
C LEU A 506 10.69 17.43 3.26
N PHE A 507 10.61 18.74 3.02
CA PHE A 507 10.35 19.70 4.09
C PHE A 507 8.88 19.73 4.49
N GLN A 508 7.94 19.64 3.54
CA GLN A 508 6.52 19.47 3.89
C GLN A 508 6.31 18.23 4.76
N GLY A 509 7.00 17.11 4.49
CA GLY A 509 6.95 15.88 5.29
C GLY A 509 7.60 15.95 6.68
N GLY A 510 8.21 17.07 7.06
CA GLY A 510 8.93 17.23 8.34
C GLY A 510 10.23 16.42 8.42
N LEU A 511 10.94 16.28 7.29
CA LEU A 511 12.13 15.44 7.15
C LEU A 511 13.42 16.26 7.05
N GLU A 512 13.43 17.52 7.50
CA GLU A 512 14.56 18.46 7.45
C GLU A 512 15.85 17.85 8.00
N ARG A 513 15.75 17.10 9.11
CA ARG A 513 16.91 16.47 9.76
C ARG A 513 17.63 15.46 8.87
N PHE A 514 16.97 14.99 7.80
CA PHE A 514 17.50 14.03 6.83
C PHE A 514 17.94 14.68 5.51
N VAL A 515 17.94 16.01 5.41
CA VAL A 515 18.36 16.75 4.22
C VAL A 515 19.65 17.52 4.51
N LYS A 516 20.73 17.19 3.78
CA LYS A 516 22.01 17.90 3.86
C LYS A 516 22.24 18.73 2.60
N LEU A 517 21.80 19.99 2.63
CA LEU A 517 21.93 20.90 1.48
C LEU A 517 23.37 21.39 1.23
N ASP A 518 24.21 21.35 2.26
CA ASP A 518 25.60 21.81 2.27
C ASP A 518 26.60 20.77 1.76
N LYS A 519 26.18 19.53 1.53
CA LYS A 519 27.07 18.48 0.99
C LYS A 519 27.46 18.80 -0.47
N PRO A 520 28.65 18.38 -0.93
CA PRO A 520 29.14 18.74 -2.27
C PRO A 520 28.35 18.06 -3.40
N GLN A 521 27.77 16.88 -3.15
CA GLN A 521 26.99 16.16 -4.16
C GLN A 521 25.72 16.95 -4.51
N ASP A 522 25.41 17.01 -5.81
CA ASP A 522 24.16 17.56 -6.33
C ASP A 522 23.13 16.43 -6.49
N PHE A 523 22.49 16.08 -5.37
CA PHE A 523 21.49 15.03 -5.36
C PHE A 523 20.18 15.50 -6.00
N THR A 524 19.42 14.56 -6.55
CA THR A 524 18.13 14.84 -7.19
C THR A 524 17.21 15.64 -6.27
N GLY A 525 16.69 16.77 -6.75
CA GLY A 525 15.79 17.65 -5.98
C GLY A 525 16.48 18.67 -5.07
N LYS A 526 17.81 18.68 -4.96
CA LYS A 526 18.55 19.63 -4.11
C LYS A 526 18.25 21.09 -4.43
N ALA A 527 18.21 21.45 -5.71
CA ALA A 527 17.92 22.81 -6.16
C ALA A 527 16.49 23.25 -5.76
N ALA A 528 15.50 22.38 -5.93
CA ALA A 528 14.11 22.65 -5.53
C ALA A 528 13.99 22.83 -4.01
N LEU A 529 14.65 21.98 -3.22
CA LEU A 529 14.68 22.11 -1.76
C LEU A 529 15.41 23.38 -1.30
N LEU A 530 16.50 23.78 -1.96
CA LEU A 530 17.17 25.07 -1.68
C LEU A 530 16.22 26.26 -1.88
N GLN A 531 15.43 26.25 -2.96
CA GLN A 531 14.44 27.27 -3.25
C GLN A 531 13.29 27.25 -2.24
N GLU A 532 12.78 26.08 -1.89
CA GLU A 532 11.72 25.92 -0.89
C GLU A 532 12.18 26.40 0.49
N LYS A 533 13.43 26.13 0.88
CA LYS A 533 14.00 26.63 2.14
C LYS A 533 14.00 28.17 2.22
N GLN A 534 14.16 28.85 1.09
CA GLN A 534 14.11 30.32 1.02
C GLN A 534 12.67 30.84 1.01
N SER A 535 11.77 30.12 0.33
CA SER A 535 10.39 30.55 0.12
C SER A 535 9.46 30.21 1.30
N GLY A 536 9.84 29.21 2.11
CA GLY A 536 8.98 28.61 3.12
C GLY A 536 8.07 27.53 2.53
N VAL A 537 7.63 26.59 3.37
CA VAL A 537 6.67 25.56 2.96
C VAL A 537 5.24 26.05 3.13
N THR A 538 4.33 25.51 2.31
CA THR A 538 2.89 25.82 2.37
C THR A 538 2.09 24.79 3.16
N LYS A 539 2.62 23.57 3.31
CA LYS A 539 2.07 22.48 4.14
C LYS A 539 3.15 21.95 5.09
N ARG A 540 2.73 21.32 6.17
CA ARG A 540 3.57 20.69 7.18
C ARG A 540 2.95 19.40 7.66
N PHE A 541 3.78 18.39 7.84
CA PHE A 541 3.44 17.17 8.55
C PHE A 541 3.21 17.49 10.03
N VAL A 542 2.15 16.93 10.61
CA VAL A 542 1.79 17.13 12.02
C VAL A 542 1.35 15.83 12.67
N THR A 543 1.53 15.79 13.98
CA THR A 543 0.89 14.80 14.86
C THR A 543 -0.29 15.48 15.56
N LEU A 544 -1.44 14.82 15.58
CA LEU A 544 -2.68 15.28 16.18
C LEU A 544 -3.10 14.33 17.29
N ILE A 545 -3.59 14.89 18.40
CA ILE A 545 -4.46 14.15 19.34
C ILE A 545 -5.90 14.48 18.98
N VAL A 546 -6.73 13.46 18.79
CA VAL A 546 -8.11 13.59 18.31
C VAL A 546 -9.08 13.11 19.40
N ASP A 547 -10.14 13.88 19.63
CA ASP A 547 -11.31 13.44 20.39
C ASP A 547 -12.23 12.61 19.48
N ALA A 548 -11.74 11.43 19.11
CA ALA A 548 -12.25 10.65 17.99
C ALA A 548 -13.56 9.88 18.30
N GLY A 549 -13.95 9.79 19.58
CA GLY A 549 -15.04 8.92 20.01
C GLY A 549 -14.70 7.44 19.76
N ASP A 550 -15.64 6.71 19.15
CA ASP A 550 -15.55 5.27 18.93
C ASP A 550 -14.76 4.88 17.67
N CYS A 551 -14.51 5.84 16.77
CA CYS A 551 -13.85 5.62 15.47
C CYS A 551 -12.58 6.46 15.38
N ASP A 552 -11.45 5.86 15.00
CA ASP A 552 -10.24 6.63 14.72
C ASP A 552 -10.29 7.25 13.31
N ALA A 553 -9.49 8.30 13.08
CA ALA A 553 -9.47 8.99 11.79
C ALA A 553 -8.91 8.10 10.67
N PRO A 554 -9.68 7.79 9.60
CA PRO A 554 -9.16 7.05 8.45
C PRO A 554 -8.18 7.88 7.62
N TYR A 555 -7.47 7.23 6.70
CA TYR A 555 -6.69 7.89 5.64
C TYR A 555 -7.57 8.88 4.86
N MET A 556 -7.03 10.06 4.55
CA MET A 556 -7.72 11.14 3.83
C MET A 556 -8.94 11.73 4.54
N SER A 557 -9.03 11.60 5.87
CA SER A 557 -9.96 12.42 6.65
C SER A 557 -9.60 13.88 6.47
N THR A 558 -10.59 14.73 6.22
CA THR A 558 -10.35 16.16 5.99
C THR A 558 -10.08 16.87 7.32
N LEU A 559 -9.05 17.71 7.34
CA LEU A 559 -8.74 18.59 8.47
C LEU A 559 -9.39 19.95 8.22
N TRP A 560 -10.15 20.45 9.19
CA TRP A 560 -10.90 21.69 9.10
C TRP A 560 -10.44 22.73 10.11
N HIS A 561 -10.42 23.99 9.68
CA HIS A 561 -10.23 25.14 10.55
C HIS A 561 -11.08 26.30 10.00
N ASP A 562 -11.86 26.95 10.87
CA ASP A 562 -12.80 28.02 10.50
C ASP A 562 -13.72 27.68 9.32
N GLY A 563 -14.21 26.43 9.28
CA GLY A 563 -15.12 25.96 8.24
C GLY A 563 -14.49 25.74 6.87
N GLN A 564 -13.14 25.73 6.76
CA GLN A 564 -12.41 25.41 5.54
C GLN A 564 -11.57 24.15 5.71
N ILE A 565 -11.43 23.36 4.65
CA ILE A 565 -10.47 22.26 4.60
C ILE A 565 -9.07 22.86 4.49
N VAL A 566 -8.20 22.47 5.43
CA VAL A 566 -6.82 22.97 5.56
C VAL A 566 -5.78 21.86 5.49
N GLY A 567 -6.20 20.62 5.32
CA GLY A 567 -5.31 19.47 5.28
C GLY A 567 -6.04 18.13 5.26
N GLU A 568 -5.27 17.07 5.46
CA GLU A 568 -5.72 15.70 5.37
C GLU A 568 -4.91 14.79 6.32
N THR A 569 -5.55 13.77 6.89
CA THR A 569 -4.86 12.72 7.64
C THR A 569 -4.19 11.73 6.69
N THR A 570 -3.00 11.26 7.07
CA THR A 570 -2.26 10.21 6.37
C THR A 570 -2.31 8.88 7.11
N SER A 571 -2.50 8.89 8.42
CA SER A 571 -2.65 7.70 9.26
C SER A 571 -3.38 8.03 10.54
N GLY A 572 -4.07 7.04 11.13
CA GLY A 572 -4.68 7.19 12.44
C GLY A 572 -4.88 5.86 13.15
N ALA A 573 -4.78 5.87 14.48
CA ALA A 573 -5.16 4.78 15.38
C ALA A 573 -5.07 5.26 16.84
N TRP A 574 -5.59 4.46 17.75
CA TRP A 574 -5.34 4.62 19.18
C TRP A 574 -3.88 4.30 19.56
N GLY A 575 -3.24 5.22 20.29
CA GLY A 575 -1.96 5.00 20.94
C GLY A 575 -2.14 4.50 22.37
N TYR A 576 -1.82 3.23 22.63
CA TYR A 576 -2.04 2.59 23.93
C TYR A 576 -1.07 3.02 25.05
N ARG A 577 0.14 3.51 24.72
CA ARG A 577 1.10 4.04 25.70
C ARG A 577 0.75 5.47 26.11
N VAL A 578 0.21 6.26 25.19
CA VAL A 578 -0.22 7.65 25.46
C VAL A 578 -1.70 7.77 25.83
N ASN A 579 -2.47 6.69 25.61
CA ASN A 579 -3.90 6.58 25.87
C ASN A 579 -4.74 7.66 25.19
N ALA A 580 -4.54 7.85 23.89
CA ALA A 580 -5.26 8.81 23.06
C ALA A 580 -5.39 8.34 21.60
N SER A 581 -6.41 8.81 20.89
CA SER A 581 -6.48 8.65 19.44
C SER A 581 -5.49 9.61 18.79
N ILE A 582 -4.61 9.06 17.95
CA ILE A 582 -3.59 9.82 17.23
C ILE A 582 -3.92 9.81 15.75
N ALA A 583 -3.79 10.97 15.12
CA ALA A 583 -3.72 11.07 13.67
C ALA A 583 -2.40 11.73 13.25
N LEU A 584 -1.76 11.18 12.23
CA LEU A 584 -0.71 11.86 11.47
C LEU A 584 -1.35 12.47 10.23
N GLY A 585 -0.83 13.60 9.77
CA GLY A 585 -1.40 14.26 8.60
C GLY A 585 -0.60 15.44 8.11
N MET A 586 -1.10 16.04 7.05
CA MET A 586 -0.54 17.23 6.40
C MET A 586 -1.51 18.38 6.58
N ILE A 587 -1.03 19.52 7.08
CA ILE A 587 -1.85 20.72 7.30
C ILE A 587 -1.17 21.95 6.70
N ARG A 588 -1.95 22.98 6.36
CA ARG A 588 -1.44 24.31 6.02
C ARG A 588 -0.40 24.79 7.05
N ALA A 589 0.74 25.27 6.58
CA ALA A 589 1.93 25.46 7.40
C ALA A 589 1.76 26.48 8.55
N ASP A 590 0.90 27.48 8.40
CA ASP A 590 0.57 28.46 9.42
C ASP A 590 -0.23 27.88 10.60
N LEU A 591 -0.92 26.75 10.38
CA LEU A 591 -1.69 26.04 11.41
C LEU A 591 -0.88 24.93 12.10
N ALA A 592 0.31 24.61 11.58
CA ALA A 592 1.22 23.62 12.17
C ALA A 592 1.97 24.15 13.41
N VAL A 593 1.23 24.79 14.31
CA VAL A 593 1.71 25.33 15.59
C VAL A 593 1.13 24.47 16.70
N ALA A 594 1.98 24.04 17.64
CA ALA A 594 1.54 23.25 18.78
C ALA A 594 0.44 23.97 19.57
N GLY A 595 -0.63 23.26 19.89
CA GLY A 595 -1.81 23.80 20.58
C GLY A 595 -2.88 24.38 19.65
N THR A 596 -2.64 24.49 18.33
CA THR A 596 -3.70 24.87 17.40
C THR A 596 -4.82 23.84 17.43
N GLU A 597 -6.05 24.31 17.66
CA GLU A 597 -7.26 23.50 17.60
C GLU A 597 -7.82 23.48 16.17
N ILE A 598 -8.15 22.28 15.71
CA ILE A 598 -8.75 22.00 14.40
C ILE A 598 -9.84 20.96 14.58
N GLU A 599 -10.55 20.63 13.50
CA GLU A 599 -11.48 19.51 13.46
C GLU A 599 -11.00 18.46 12.44
N VAL A 600 -11.20 17.19 12.72
CA VAL A 600 -10.97 16.07 11.81
C VAL A 600 -12.33 15.47 11.47
N GLU A 601 -12.68 15.35 10.20
CA GLU A 601 -13.92 14.70 9.79
C GLU A 601 -13.77 13.17 9.81
N ILE A 602 -14.48 12.49 10.71
CA ILE A 602 -14.48 11.03 10.86
C ILE A 602 -15.89 10.53 10.55
N TYR A 603 -16.02 9.82 9.42
CA TYR A 603 -17.28 9.22 8.94
C TYR A 603 -18.48 10.19 8.96
N GLY A 604 -18.26 11.44 8.57
CA GLY A 604 -19.29 12.48 8.49
C GLY A 604 -19.45 13.34 9.76
N GLU A 605 -18.72 13.05 10.83
CA GLU A 605 -18.72 13.84 12.07
C GLU A 605 -17.41 14.60 12.23
N ARG A 606 -17.48 15.91 12.49
CA ARG A 606 -16.31 16.72 12.81
C ARG A 606 -15.93 16.55 14.28
N ARG A 607 -14.73 16.02 14.51
CA ARG A 607 -14.17 15.73 15.83
C ARG A 607 -13.05 16.72 16.15
N LYS A 608 -13.02 17.25 17.37
CA LYS A 608 -11.95 18.16 17.80
C LYS A 608 -10.59 17.45 17.75
N ALA A 609 -9.57 18.13 17.27
CA ALA A 609 -8.19 17.68 17.34
C ALA A 609 -7.24 18.84 17.68
N VAL A 610 -6.09 18.50 18.25
CA VAL A 610 -5.07 19.47 18.67
C VAL A 610 -3.73 19.10 18.05
N VAL A 611 -3.13 20.06 17.35
CA VAL A 611 -1.78 19.95 16.80
C VAL A 611 -0.77 19.82 17.93
N GLN A 612 0.06 18.79 17.89
CA GLN A 612 1.07 18.50 18.90
C GLN A 612 2.43 19.11 18.53
N PRO A 613 3.35 19.29 19.50
CA PRO A 613 4.73 19.67 19.19
C PRO A 613 5.38 18.68 18.22
N ASP A 614 6.31 19.15 17.39
CA ASP A 614 7.07 18.32 16.43
C ASP A 614 8.12 17.46 17.15
N GLN A 615 7.61 16.46 17.88
CA GLN A 615 8.37 15.45 18.61
C GLN A 615 7.47 14.21 18.83
N PRO A 616 8.06 13.05 19.16
CA PRO A 616 7.29 11.88 19.57
C PRO A 616 6.35 12.19 20.76
N LEU A 617 5.13 11.65 20.73
CA LEU A 617 4.23 11.68 21.89
C LEU A 617 4.72 10.73 22.99
N TRP A 618 5.39 9.64 22.60
CA TRP A 618 6.04 8.71 23.49
C TRP A 618 7.56 8.81 23.42
N ASP A 619 8.22 8.96 24.57
CA ASP A 619 9.67 9.00 24.70
C ASP A 619 10.32 10.04 23.74
N PRO A 620 10.01 11.34 23.88
CA PRO A 620 10.47 12.39 22.96
C PRO A 620 12.00 12.48 22.87
N GLU A 621 12.69 12.24 23.98
CA GLU A 621 14.15 12.26 24.07
C GLU A 621 14.81 10.99 23.51
N ASN A 622 14.01 9.97 23.13
CA ASN A 622 14.47 8.67 22.65
C ASN A 622 15.40 7.96 23.64
N GLU A 623 15.14 8.09 24.95
CA GLU A 623 15.92 7.42 25.99
C GLU A 623 15.75 5.91 25.91
N ARG A 624 14.53 5.43 25.66
CA ARG A 624 14.20 3.99 25.71
C ARG A 624 14.84 3.23 24.56
N ILE A 625 14.76 3.76 23.34
CA ILE A 625 15.41 3.13 22.16
C ILE A 625 16.95 3.18 22.24
N ARG A 626 17.51 4.14 22.98
CA ARG A 626 18.97 4.33 23.16
C ARG A 626 19.56 3.66 24.40
N ALA A 627 18.73 3.13 25.31
CA ALA A 627 19.10 2.53 26.61
C ALA A 627 20.10 1.36 26.54
#